data_AF-A0A9P9T854-F1
#
_entry.id   AF-A0A9P9T854-F1
#
_cell.length_a   1.000
_cell.length_b   1.000
_cell.length_c   1.000
_cell.angle_alpha   90.00
_cell.angle_beta   90.00
_cell.angle_gamma   90.00
#
_symmetry.space_group_name_H-M   'P 1'
#
loop_
_entity.id
_entity.type
_entity.pdbx_description
1 polymer ?
#
loop_
_entity_poly.entity_id
_entity_poly.type
_entity_poly.pdbx_seq_one_letter_code
_entity_poly.pdbx_strand_id
1 'polypeptide(L)'
;GTFLPNFDIPDYRETMTDAQKNAMDDRVDTLRRHAIQSSEDEVSEATLEADIRSDVFGYIREDRSLRIDKRAYEFIERNSAAGPSSVKKRVPDATMGLRAYTDLMKRVPLCEREECVIDHGPEAHDKLDKEKLLTMTREGECGLVVDGVWGKAEVIFPWGVYEAKRKGINPEHAEDQVVHAARAYLGMLDDLARDPEDVTKYQFKDSCDYQVFCFTSCGAYWTISVAYPVPGSCKFEVLWQGNVIDYSNAYDLLCITDQIQKHANTRHRDFVIKHLDAWYKRYDKFHKPAKPCITAREKFEAFLDSIPLVTPGWEKLKREARVATRVKASLTRKRRQASNPNPKRRRLDSVEVPEEDSLDLHGEVDAVTTGVDVE
;
A
#
# COMPACT_ATOMS: atom_id res chain seq x y z
N GLY A 1 -0.15 -21.90 -13.40
CA GLY A 1 1.28 -22.28 -13.36
C GLY A 1 1.99 -20.97 -13.40
N THR A 2 2.68 -20.61 -12.32
CA THR A 2 2.97 -19.20 -12.04
C THR A 2 3.86 -18.58 -13.11
N PHE A 3 3.43 -17.42 -13.62
CA PHE A 3 4.18 -16.65 -14.60
C PHE A 3 5.40 -16.01 -13.92
N LEU A 4 6.58 -16.59 -14.07
CA LEU A 4 7.82 -15.87 -13.83
C LEU A 4 8.11 -15.07 -15.10
N PRO A 5 8.13 -13.73 -15.06
CA PRO A 5 8.53 -12.95 -16.23
C PRO A 5 9.94 -13.40 -16.61
N ASN A 6 10.12 -13.83 -17.86
CA ASN A 6 11.45 -14.07 -18.39
C ASN A 6 12.06 -12.70 -18.68
N PHE A 7 12.96 -12.24 -17.81
CA PHE A 7 13.70 -11.01 -18.01
C PHE A 7 14.87 -11.27 -18.95
N ASP A 8 14.60 -11.19 -20.25
CA ASP A 8 15.62 -11.32 -21.27
C ASP A 8 16.15 -9.93 -21.64
N ILE A 9 17.29 -9.57 -21.05
CA ILE A 9 17.90 -8.25 -21.19
C ILE A 9 18.38 -8.01 -22.63
N PRO A 10 19.10 -8.96 -23.28
CA PRO A 10 19.41 -8.86 -24.70
C PRO A 10 18.18 -8.63 -25.59
N ASP A 11 17.16 -9.48 -25.46
CA ASP A 11 15.95 -9.36 -26.28
C ASP A 11 15.23 -8.03 -26.01
N TYR A 12 15.16 -7.60 -24.74
CA TYR A 12 14.55 -6.33 -24.37
C TYR A 12 15.27 -5.14 -25.02
N ARG A 13 16.62 -5.14 -25.02
CA ARG A 13 17.42 -4.08 -25.69
C ARG A 13 17.13 -4.03 -27.19
N GLU A 14 16.95 -5.18 -27.85
CA GLU A 14 16.61 -5.22 -29.28
C GLU A 14 15.23 -4.64 -29.59
N THR A 15 14.30 -4.64 -28.63
CA THR A 15 12.99 -3.98 -28.80
C THR A 15 13.04 -2.46 -28.66
N MET A 16 14.13 -1.89 -28.15
CA MET A 16 14.27 -0.45 -27.96
C MET A 16 14.64 0.28 -29.25
N THR A 17 14.06 1.46 -29.42
CA THR A 17 14.52 2.46 -30.39
C THR A 17 15.89 3.02 -30.00
N ASP A 18 16.61 3.64 -30.94
CA ASP A 18 17.92 4.26 -30.63
C ASP A 18 17.81 5.38 -29.59
N ALA A 19 16.71 6.14 -29.61
CA ALA A 19 16.43 7.16 -28.59
C ALA A 19 16.25 6.55 -27.19
N GLN A 20 15.55 5.41 -27.10
CA GLN A 20 15.39 4.67 -25.84
C GLN A 20 16.72 4.06 -25.37
N LYS A 21 17.54 3.53 -26.28
CA LYS A 21 18.87 3.00 -25.95
C LYS A 21 19.77 4.10 -25.37
N ASN A 22 19.82 5.26 -26.01
CA ASN A 22 20.58 6.42 -25.52
C ASN A 22 20.07 6.90 -24.15
N ALA A 23 18.74 7.02 -23.99
CA ALA A 23 18.15 7.40 -22.70
C ALA A 23 18.41 6.36 -21.59
N MET A 24 18.47 5.07 -21.94
CA MET A 24 18.86 4.01 -21.01
C MET A 24 20.32 4.17 -20.57
N ASP A 25 21.23 4.38 -21.53
CA ASP A 25 22.65 4.54 -21.23
C ASP A 25 22.88 5.78 -20.31
N ASP A 26 22.17 6.89 -20.55
CA ASP A 26 22.18 8.09 -19.68
C ASP A 26 21.66 7.82 -18.25
N ARG A 27 20.58 7.02 -18.13
CA ARG A 27 20.04 6.60 -16.83
C ARG A 27 21.03 5.71 -16.08
N VAL A 28 21.69 4.79 -16.78
CA VAL A 28 22.72 3.93 -16.20
C VAL A 28 23.86 4.75 -15.64
N ASP A 29 24.40 5.69 -16.42
CA ASP A 29 25.50 6.54 -15.96
C ASP A 29 25.10 7.40 -14.76
N THR A 30 23.84 7.84 -14.71
CA THR A 30 23.32 8.60 -13.56
C THR A 30 23.21 7.75 -12.30
N LEU A 31 22.56 6.58 -12.40
CA LEU A 31 22.43 5.63 -11.31
C LEU A 31 23.80 5.24 -10.73
N ARG A 32 24.76 4.93 -11.60
CA ARG A 32 26.12 4.56 -11.18
C ARG A 32 26.81 5.67 -10.43
N ARG A 33 26.72 6.90 -10.92
CA ARG A 33 27.34 8.08 -10.30
C ARG A 33 26.80 8.30 -8.89
N HIS A 34 25.48 8.26 -8.72
CA HIS A 34 24.87 8.40 -7.39
C HIS A 34 25.18 7.20 -6.48
N ALA A 35 25.27 5.98 -7.02
CA ALA A 35 25.68 4.80 -6.26
C ALA A 35 27.13 4.89 -5.75
N ILE A 36 28.06 5.38 -6.58
CA ILE A 36 29.46 5.62 -6.20
C ILE A 36 29.52 6.69 -5.10
N GLN A 37 28.89 7.84 -5.33
CA GLN A 37 28.83 8.94 -4.35
C GLN A 37 28.23 8.48 -3.03
N SER A 38 27.12 7.75 -3.05
CA SER A 38 26.51 7.17 -1.85
C SER A 38 27.46 6.23 -1.09
N SER A 39 28.32 5.52 -1.82
CA SER A 39 29.27 4.59 -1.22
C SER A 39 30.51 5.26 -0.61
N GLU A 40 30.87 6.45 -1.10
CA GLU A 40 32.07 7.21 -0.71
C GLU A 40 31.76 8.30 0.34
N ASP A 41 30.65 9.03 0.20
CA ASP A 41 30.40 10.30 0.91
C ASP A 41 29.51 10.18 2.16
N GLU A 42 29.29 8.97 2.69
CA GLU A 42 28.39 8.70 3.83
C GLU A 42 27.01 9.39 3.70
N VAL A 43 26.47 9.39 2.48
CA VAL A 43 25.26 10.14 2.13
C VAL A 43 24.08 9.70 3.00
N SER A 44 23.22 10.66 3.36
CA SER A 44 22.03 10.36 4.17
C SER A 44 21.10 9.37 3.46
N GLU A 45 20.43 8.51 4.23
CA GLU A 45 19.44 7.56 3.71
C GLU A 45 18.26 8.26 3.01
N ALA A 46 17.90 9.48 3.44
CA ALA A 46 16.86 10.26 2.78
C ALA A 46 17.27 10.70 1.37
N THR A 47 18.54 11.07 1.18
CA THR A 47 19.11 11.41 -0.13
C THR A 47 19.18 10.16 -0.99
N LEU A 48 19.68 9.04 -0.45
CA LEU A 48 19.72 7.76 -1.14
C LEU A 48 18.31 7.34 -1.61
N GLU A 49 17.30 7.43 -0.75
CA GLU A 49 15.90 7.17 -1.12
C GLU A 49 15.41 8.10 -2.26
N ALA A 50 15.83 9.37 -2.27
CA ALA A 50 15.43 10.33 -3.29
C ALA A 50 16.06 10.01 -4.65
N ASP A 51 17.36 9.72 -4.67
CA ASP A 51 18.12 9.34 -5.86
C ASP A 51 17.53 8.05 -6.44
N ILE A 52 17.31 7.03 -5.61
CA ILE A 52 16.74 5.76 -6.04
C ILE A 52 15.32 5.90 -6.63
N ARG A 53 14.47 6.73 -6.00
CA ARG A 53 13.13 7.02 -6.53
C ARG A 53 13.19 7.70 -7.90
N SER A 54 14.26 8.43 -8.20
CA SER A 54 14.48 9.10 -9.49
C SER A 54 15.12 8.15 -10.51
N ASP A 55 16.23 7.51 -10.15
CA ASP A 55 17.11 6.81 -11.09
C ASP A 55 16.53 5.45 -11.49
N VAL A 56 16.06 4.68 -10.51
CA VAL A 56 15.53 3.32 -10.73
C VAL A 56 14.03 3.40 -11.04
N PHE A 57 13.27 4.10 -10.20
CA PHE A 57 11.81 4.13 -10.30
C PHE A 57 11.25 5.35 -11.04
N GLY A 58 12.10 6.17 -11.66
CA GLY A 58 11.69 7.40 -12.36
C GLY A 58 10.62 7.16 -13.42
N TYR A 59 10.79 6.15 -14.26
CA TYR A 59 9.81 5.83 -15.31
C TYR A 59 8.48 5.31 -14.73
N ILE A 60 8.52 4.49 -13.67
CA ILE A 60 7.31 4.07 -12.94
C ILE A 60 6.59 5.28 -12.31
N ARG A 61 7.35 6.25 -11.77
CA ARG A 61 6.81 7.46 -11.15
C ARG A 61 6.14 8.38 -12.17
N GLU A 62 6.74 8.49 -13.35
CA GLU A 62 6.26 9.32 -14.46
C GLU A 62 5.15 8.63 -15.27
N ASP A 63 4.99 7.31 -15.12
CA ASP A 63 3.86 6.57 -15.69
C ASP A 63 2.55 6.94 -14.98
N ARG A 64 1.68 7.63 -15.73
CA ARG A 64 0.38 8.08 -15.22
C ARG A 64 -0.58 6.93 -14.92
N SER A 65 -0.35 5.73 -15.45
CA SER A 65 -1.19 4.57 -15.15
C SER A 65 -0.81 3.86 -13.84
N LEU A 66 0.37 4.16 -13.31
CA LEU A 66 0.94 3.58 -12.10
C LEU A 66 1.06 4.62 -10.98
N ARG A 67 1.33 4.12 -9.78
CA ARG A 67 1.61 4.94 -8.60
C ARG A 67 2.72 4.32 -7.78
N ILE A 68 3.70 5.14 -7.42
CA ILE A 68 4.70 4.85 -6.40
C ILE A 68 4.59 5.87 -5.27
N ASP A 69 4.59 5.41 -4.02
CA ASP A 69 4.54 6.28 -2.84
C ASP A 69 5.12 5.57 -1.60
N LYS A 70 5.54 6.34 -0.59
CA LYS A 70 5.89 5.80 0.73
C LYS A 70 4.60 5.46 1.49
N ARG A 71 4.02 4.31 1.15
CA ARG A 71 2.65 3.94 1.53
C ARG A 71 2.61 2.88 2.63
N ALA A 72 1.97 3.20 3.75
CA ALA A 72 1.77 2.23 4.81
C ALA A 72 0.90 1.04 4.35
N TYR A 73 1.06 -0.11 4.98
CA TYR A 73 0.10 -1.21 4.90
C TYR A 73 -0.35 -1.66 6.29
N GLU A 74 -1.63 -2.02 6.38
CA GLU A 74 -2.29 -2.48 7.60
C GLU A 74 -2.46 -4.00 7.59
N PHE A 75 -2.26 -4.64 8.74
CA PHE A 75 -2.37 -6.08 8.89
C PHE A 75 -2.88 -6.46 10.29
N ILE A 76 -3.50 -7.64 10.38
CA ILE A 76 -3.98 -8.19 11.65
C ILE A 76 -2.85 -8.99 12.29
N GLU A 77 -2.42 -8.58 13.46
CA GLU A 77 -1.55 -9.39 14.31
C GLU A 77 -2.42 -10.15 15.32
N ARG A 78 -2.38 -11.49 15.23
CA ARG A 78 -3.01 -12.38 16.19
C ARG A 78 -2.09 -12.50 17.40
N ASN A 79 -2.55 -12.05 18.57
CA ASN A 79 -1.83 -12.24 19.81
C ASN A 79 -1.94 -13.70 20.25
N SER A 80 -0.83 -14.43 20.24
CA SER A 80 -0.75 -15.85 20.62
C SER A 80 -1.05 -16.11 22.11
N ALA A 81 -1.05 -15.08 22.95
CA ALA A 81 -1.39 -15.13 24.37
C ALA A 81 -2.78 -14.54 24.65
N ALA A 82 -3.85 -15.20 24.16
CA ALA A 82 -5.28 -14.96 24.49
C ALA A 82 -5.84 -13.52 24.39
N GLY A 83 -5.05 -12.56 23.89
CA GLY A 83 -5.46 -11.17 23.74
C GLY A 83 -6.25 -10.93 22.45
N PRO A 84 -7.03 -9.84 22.38
CA PRO A 84 -7.71 -9.47 21.14
C PRO A 84 -6.68 -9.27 20.01
N SER A 85 -7.06 -9.66 18.79
CA SER A 85 -6.27 -9.34 17.60
C SER A 85 -6.14 -7.83 17.47
N SER A 86 -5.01 -7.35 16.97
CA SER A 86 -4.77 -5.91 16.80
C SER A 86 -4.40 -5.58 15.37
N VAL A 87 -4.91 -4.45 14.86
CA VAL A 87 -4.49 -3.91 13.57
C VAL A 87 -3.18 -3.15 13.77
N LYS A 88 -2.12 -3.63 13.13
CA LYS A 88 -0.82 -2.97 13.08
C LYS A 88 -0.59 -2.34 11.72
N LYS A 89 0.36 -1.41 11.67
CA LYS A 89 0.82 -0.76 10.44
C LYS A 89 2.33 -0.88 10.30
N ARG A 90 2.81 -1.02 9.07
CA ARG A 90 4.22 -0.90 8.68
C ARG A 90 4.31 -0.01 7.45
N VAL A 91 5.47 0.59 7.20
CA VAL A 91 5.68 1.55 6.10
C VAL A 91 6.96 1.17 5.37
N PRO A 92 6.87 0.53 4.18
CA PRO A 92 8.03 0.35 3.32
C PRO A 92 8.52 1.68 2.75
N ASP A 93 9.73 1.70 2.22
CA ASP A 93 10.29 2.90 1.60
C ASP A 93 9.59 3.28 0.30
N ALA A 94 9.10 2.28 -0.46
CA ALA A 94 8.11 2.53 -1.49
C ALA A 94 7.14 1.35 -1.67
N THR A 95 5.93 1.69 -2.07
CA THR A 95 4.92 0.76 -2.56
C THR A 95 4.53 1.17 -3.97
N MET A 96 4.42 0.19 -4.84
CA MET A 96 4.06 0.37 -6.24
C MET A 96 2.75 -0.34 -6.51
N GLY A 97 1.80 0.38 -7.10
CA GLY A 97 0.47 -0.12 -7.39
C GLY A 97 -0.10 0.51 -8.66
N LEU A 98 -1.31 0.09 -9.01
CA LEU A 98 -2.08 0.75 -10.04
C LEU A 98 -2.59 2.09 -9.51
N ARG A 99 -2.82 3.02 -10.44
CA ARG A 99 -3.49 4.28 -10.11
C ARG A 99 -5.00 4.13 -10.19
N ALA A 100 -5.70 4.68 -9.20
CA ALA A 100 -7.12 4.97 -9.31
C ALA A 100 -7.34 6.35 -9.97
N TYR A 101 -8.33 6.47 -10.85
CA TYR A 101 -8.59 7.66 -11.63
C TYR A 101 -9.75 8.46 -11.09
N THR A 102 -9.66 9.78 -11.22
CA THR A 102 -10.78 10.71 -11.10
C THR A 102 -11.21 11.11 -12.50
N ASP A 103 -12.41 11.65 -12.66
CA ASP A 103 -12.90 12.15 -13.95
C ASP A 103 -11.97 13.17 -14.61
N LEU A 104 -11.29 14.00 -13.81
CA LEU A 104 -10.30 14.93 -14.33
C LEU A 104 -9.11 14.19 -14.96
N MET A 105 -8.62 13.13 -14.32
CA MET A 105 -7.47 12.37 -14.80
C MET A 105 -7.77 11.60 -16.09
N LYS A 106 -9.03 11.17 -16.29
CA LYS A 106 -9.48 10.50 -17.52
C LYS A 106 -9.41 11.40 -18.77
N ARG A 107 -9.40 12.72 -18.60
CA ARG A 107 -9.43 13.70 -19.70
C ARG A 107 -8.06 14.18 -20.15
N VAL A 108 -7.01 13.87 -19.40
CA VAL A 108 -5.65 14.36 -19.68
C VAL A 108 -4.86 13.25 -20.38
N PRO A 109 -4.21 13.51 -21.52
CA PRO A 109 -3.43 12.50 -22.24
C PRO A 109 -2.26 11.99 -21.40
N LEU A 110 -1.94 10.70 -21.51
CA LEU A 110 -0.92 10.05 -20.68
C LEU A 110 0.47 10.70 -20.79
N CYS A 111 0.80 11.24 -21.97
CA CYS A 111 1.98 12.04 -22.20
C CYS A 111 1.68 13.13 -23.23
N GLU A 112 2.30 14.30 -23.05
CA GLU A 112 2.21 15.44 -23.96
C GLU A 112 3.46 15.57 -24.85
N ARG A 113 4.46 14.70 -24.68
CA ARG A 113 5.72 14.72 -25.45
C ARG A 113 5.57 13.91 -26.74
N GLU A 114 5.90 14.52 -27.88
CA GLU A 114 5.87 13.86 -29.19
C GLU A 114 6.84 12.67 -29.28
N GLU A 115 8.01 12.78 -28.64
CA GLU A 115 9.03 11.72 -28.56
C GLU A 115 9.19 11.22 -27.11
N CYS A 116 8.12 10.64 -26.55
CA CYS A 116 8.20 10.06 -25.22
C CYS A 116 8.98 8.74 -25.24
N VAL A 117 10.05 8.65 -24.45
CA VAL A 117 10.85 7.43 -24.27
C VAL A 117 10.26 6.46 -23.22
N ILE A 118 9.24 6.90 -22.47
CA ILE A 118 8.58 6.11 -21.43
C ILE A 118 7.45 5.28 -22.06
N ASP A 119 7.48 3.97 -21.81
CA ASP A 119 6.39 3.05 -22.18
C ASP A 119 5.22 3.22 -21.20
N HIS A 120 4.39 4.23 -21.46
CA HIS A 120 3.20 4.49 -20.66
C HIS A 120 2.20 3.35 -20.79
N GLY A 121 1.64 2.96 -19.63
CA GLY A 121 0.53 2.00 -19.63
C GLY A 121 -0.71 2.52 -20.36
N PRO A 122 -1.71 1.65 -20.55
CA PRO A 122 -2.95 2.02 -21.24
C PRO A 122 -3.72 3.12 -20.52
N GLU A 123 -4.62 3.78 -21.26
CA GLU A 123 -5.48 4.86 -20.75
C GLU A 123 -6.32 4.45 -19.53
N ALA A 124 -6.91 5.45 -18.87
CA ALA A 124 -7.77 5.24 -17.72
C ALA A 124 -8.92 4.27 -18.05
N HIS A 125 -9.27 3.42 -17.08
CA HIS A 125 -10.35 2.45 -17.21
C HIS A 125 -11.41 2.71 -16.14
N ASP A 126 -12.69 2.60 -16.49
CA ASP A 126 -13.79 2.95 -15.58
C ASP A 126 -13.84 2.09 -14.31
N LYS A 127 -13.38 0.84 -14.39
CA LYS A 127 -13.20 -0.03 -13.22
C LYS A 127 -12.10 0.39 -12.26
N LEU A 128 -11.26 1.35 -12.65
CA LEU A 128 -10.24 1.91 -11.77
C LEU A 128 -10.68 3.30 -11.26
N ASP A 129 -11.99 3.56 -11.26
CA ASP A 129 -12.56 4.79 -10.72
C ASP A 129 -12.35 4.90 -9.20
N LYS A 130 -11.72 6.00 -8.78
CA LYS A 130 -11.31 6.23 -7.40
C LYS A 130 -12.49 6.32 -6.44
N GLU A 131 -13.56 7.01 -6.83
CA GLU A 131 -14.72 7.22 -5.95
C GLU A 131 -15.50 5.92 -5.79
N LYS A 132 -15.69 5.19 -6.90
CA LYS A 132 -16.40 3.91 -6.87
C LYS A 132 -15.63 2.87 -6.05
N LEU A 133 -14.31 2.73 -6.25
CA LEU A 133 -13.47 1.83 -5.46
C LEU A 133 -13.44 2.19 -3.97
N LEU A 134 -13.38 3.49 -3.64
CA LEU A 134 -13.43 3.95 -2.25
C LEU A 134 -14.75 3.59 -1.58
N THR A 135 -15.86 3.72 -2.31
CA THR A 135 -17.19 3.43 -1.80
C THR A 135 -17.39 1.93 -1.62
N MET A 136 -16.95 1.11 -2.59
CA MET A 136 -16.93 -0.35 -2.47
C MET A 136 -16.16 -0.81 -1.23
N THR A 137 -14.97 -0.26 -0.99
CA THR A 137 -14.13 -0.62 0.17
C THR A 137 -14.84 -0.38 1.51
N ARG A 138 -15.75 0.61 1.56
CA ARG A 138 -16.47 1.03 2.76
C ARG A 138 -17.83 0.35 2.90
N GLU A 139 -18.35 -0.24 1.83
CA GLU A 139 -19.63 -0.94 1.84
C GLU A 139 -19.50 -2.27 2.58
N GLY A 140 -20.30 -2.51 3.61
CA GLY A 140 -20.18 -3.70 4.46
C GLY A 140 -20.25 -5.01 3.70
N GLU A 141 -21.15 -5.05 2.73
CA GLU A 141 -21.39 -6.23 1.89
C GLU A 141 -20.37 -6.38 0.76
N CYS A 142 -19.54 -5.35 0.49
CA CYS A 142 -18.61 -5.31 -0.64
C CYS A 142 -17.19 -4.86 -0.24
N GLY A 143 -16.82 -4.98 1.04
CA GLY A 143 -15.64 -4.39 1.69
C GLY A 143 -14.26 -4.89 1.25
N LEU A 144 -14.07 -5.08 -0.05
CA LEU A 144 -12.80 -5.38 -0.72
C LEU A 144 -11.77 -4.31 -0.37
N VAL A 145 -10.64 -4.75 0.19
CA VAL A 145 -9.52 -3.87 0.49
C VAL A 145 -8.68 -3.66 -0.77
N VAL A 146 -8.70 -2.45 -1.31
CA VAL A 146 -8.01 -2.12 -2.56
C VAL A 146 -6.64 -1.46 -2.35
N ASP A 147 -6.40 -0.83 -1.19
CA ASP A 147 -5.17 -0.12 -0.83
C ASP A 147 -4.61 -0.71 0.47
N GLY A 148 -3.29 -0.74 0.61
CA GLY A 148 -2.62 -1.21 1.83
C GLY A 148 -3.06 -0.43 3.07
N VAL A 149 -3.46 0.83 2.93
CA VAL A 149 -4.15 1.58 3.97
C VAL A 149 -5.66 1.38 3.83
N TRP A 150 -6.25 0.59 4.73
CA TRP A 150 -7.66 0.23 4.61
C TRP A 150 -8.58 1.44 4.64
N GLY A 151 -9.53 1.47 3.70
CA GLY A 151 -10.48 2.58 3.48
C GLY A 151 -9.92 3.73 2.63
N LYS A 152 -8.84 3.48 1.88
CA LYS A 152 -8.25 4.41 0.89
C LYS A 152 -8.19 3.76 -0.49
N ALA A 153 -7.91 4.57 -1.51
CA ALA A 153 -7.81 4.15 -2.91
C ALA A 153 -6.77 5.02 -3.64
N GLU A 154 -5.54 5.10 -3.11
CA GLU A 154 -4.46 5.91 -3.69
C GLU A 154 -3.45 5.06 -4.46
N VAL A 155 -2.87 4.06 -3.78
CA VAL A 155 -1.99 3.04 -4.37
C VAL A 155 -2.77 1.74 -4.33
N ILE A 156 -3.52 1.45 -5.40
CA ILE A 156 -4.45 0.33 -5.41
C ILE A 156 -3.81 -0.92 -6.00
N PHE A 157 -4.21 -2.09 -5.49
CA PHE A 157 -3.76 -3.41 -5.92
C PHE A 157 -2.23 -3.47 -6.13
N PRO A 158 -1.44 -3.37 -5.05
CA PRO A 158 0.01 -3.27 -5.14
C PRO A 158 0.62 -4.45 -5.91
N TRP A 159 1.58 -4.14 -6.79
CA TRP A 159 2.35 -5.13 -7.57
C TRP A 159 3.84 -5.10 -7.23
N GLY A 160 4.30 -4.10 -6.48
CA GLY A 160 5.71 -3.94 -6.13
C GLY A 160 5.92 -3.31 -4.75
N VAL A 161 7.02 -3.66 -4.11
CA VAL A 161 7.47 -3.07 -2.85
C VAL A 161 8.99 -2.89 -2.85
N TYR A 162 9.45 -1.80 -2.25
CA TYR A 162 10.87 -1.49 -2.11
C TYR A 162 11.23 -1.15 -0.66
N GLU A 163 12.38 -1.66 -0.22
CA GLU A 163 12.99 -1.33 1.07
C GLU A 163 14.50 -1.07 0.90
N ALA A 164 14.95 0.04 1.47
CA ALA A 164 16.35 0.43 1.51
C ALA A 164 16.94 0.15 2.89
N LYS A 165 18.23 -0.17 2.93
CA LYS A 165 19.05 -0.07 4.14
C LYS A 165 20.38 0.58 3.81
N ARG A 166 20.93 1.31 4.77
CA ARG A 166 22.29 1.83 4.67
C ARG A 166 23.30 0.68 4.68
N LYS A 167 24.44 0.91 4.03
CA LYS A 167 25.59 0.01 4.06
C LYS A 167 25.99 -0.29 5.52
N GLY A 168 26.27 -1.56 5.82
CA GLY A 168 26.67 -2.01 7.16
C GLY A 168 25.52 -2.34 8.12
N ILE A 169 24.27 -2.11 7.72
CA ILE A 169 23.09 -2.67 8.40
C ILE A 169 22.84 -4.09 7.87
N ASN A 170 22.38 -5.00 8.73
CA ASN A 170 22.04 -6.36 8.34
C ASN A 170 21.01 -6.37 7.18
N PRO A 171 21.35 -6.89 5.99
CA PRO A 171 20.45 -6.94 4.84
C PRO A 171 19.16 -7.73 5.13
N GLU A 172 19.20 -8.68 6.08
CA GLU A 172 18.04 -9.46 6.51
C GLU A 172 16.89 -8.57 6.99
N HIS A 173 17.17 -7.38 7.55
CA HIS A 173 16.12 -6.45 7.97
C HIS A 173 15.33 -5.88 6.79
N ALA A 174 16.00 -5.63 5.65
CA ALA A 174 15.32 -5.19 4.42
C ALA A 174 14.44 -6.32 3.88
N GLU A 175 15.00 -7.53 3.84
CA GLU A 175 14.34 -8.74 3.37
C GLU A 175 13.10 -9.07 4.18
N ASP A 176 13.19 -9.08 5.52
CA ASP A 176 12.06 -9.34 6.41
C ASP A 176 10.91 -8.35 6.21
N GLN A 177 11.24 -7.08 5.95
CA GLN A 177 10.25 -6.04 5.73
C GLN A 177 9.55 -6.20 4.38
N VAL A 178 10.28 -6.44 3.29
CA VAL A 178 9.67 -6.70 1.97
C VAL A 178 8.89 -8.00 1.94
N VAL A 179 9.37 -9.06 2.60
CA VAL A 179 8.66 -10.34 2.72
C VAL A 179 7.32 -10.16 3.44
N HIS A 180 7.31 -9.39 4.52
CA HIS A 180 6.08 -9.10 5.23
C HIS A 180 5.11 -8.24 4.39
N ALA A 181 5.61 -7.24 3.68
CA ALA A 181 4.79 -6.40 2.82
C ALA A 181 4.19 -7.20 1.66
N ALA A 182 5.02 -8.01 0.99
CA ALA A 182 4.58 -8.88 -0.10
C ALA A 182 3.49 -9.87 0.34
N ARG A 183 3.59 -10.46 1.54
CA ARG A 183 2.52 -11.31 2.09
C ARG A 183 1.20 -10.55 2.25
N ALA A 184 1.25 -9.31 2.74
CA ALA A 184 0.06 -8.49 2.90
C ALA A 184 -0.57 -8.17 1.53
N TYR A 185 0.24 -7.78 0.55
CA TYR A 185 -0.23 -7.44 -0.79
C TYR A 185 -0.72 -8.67 -1.59
N LEU A 186 -0.06 -9.81 -1.46
CA LEU A 186 -0.56 -11.09 -2.01
C LEU A 186 -1.91 -11.48 -1.40
N GLY A 187 -2.13 -11.23 -0.10
CA GLY A 187 -3.43 -11.42 0.54
C GLY A 187 -4.51 -10.52 -0.07
N MET A 188 -4.19 -9.25 -0.33
CA MET A 188 -5.12 -8.33 -1.00
C MET A 188 -5.47 -8.78 -2.44
N LEU A 189 -4.50 -9.32 -3.17
CA LEU A 189 -4.73 -9.85 -4.51
C LEU A 189 -5.50 -11.18 -4.49
N ASP A 190 -5.27 -12.03 -3.48
CA ASP A 190 -6.09 -13.24 -3.26
C ASP A 190 -7.55 -12.85 -3.03
N ASP A 191 -7.81 -11.89 -2.13
CA ASP A 191 -9.16 -11.38 -1.85
C ASP A 191 -9.84 -10.85 -3.12
N LEU A 192 -9.13 -10.06 -3.93
CA LEU A 192 -9.63 -9.60 -5.22
C LEU A 192 -10.00 -10.79 -6.14
N ALA A 193 -9.19 -11.85 -6.14
CA ALA A 193 -9.35 -13.00 -7.02
C ALA A 193 -10.45 -13.98 -6.60
N ARG A 194 -10.91 -13.89 -5.34
CA ARG A 194 -12.02 -14.71 -4.81
C ARG A 194 -13.37 -14.27 -5.39
N ASP A 195 -14.30 -15.22 -5.47
CA ASP A 195 -15.68 -14.92 -5.80
C ASP A 195 -16.33 -14.14 -4.65
N PRO A 196 -16.82 -12.92 -4.89
CA PRO A 196 -17.45 -12.11 -3.84
C PRO A 196 -18.76 -12.69 -3.29
N GLU A 197 -19.40 -13.64 -3.97
CA GLU A 197 -20.56 -14.38 -3.44
C GLU A 197 -20.15 -15.65 -2.65
N ASP A 198 -18.95 -16.20 -2.90
CA ASP A 198 -18.39 -17.36 -2.21
C ASP A 198 -16.86 -17.28 -2.14
N VAL A 199 -16.34 -16.63 -1.10
CA VAL A 199 -14.90 -16.35 -0.94
C VAL A 199 -14.03 -17.60 -0.78
N THR A 200 -14.63 -18.79 -0.67
CA THR A 200 -13.88 -20.06 -0.64
C THR A 200 -13.41 -20.47 -2.04
N LYS A 201 -13.99 -19.87 -3.09
CA LYS A 201 -13.71 -20.16 -4.49
C LYS A 201 -13.02 -18.99 -5.18
N TYR A 202 -12.24 -19.32 -6.21
CA TYR A 202 -11.70 -18.35 -7.14
C TYR A 202 -12.71 -18.05 -8.25
N GLN A 203 -12.68 -16.82 -8.78
CA GLN A 203 -13.56 -16.41 -9.88
C GLN A 203 -13.25 -17.16 -11.19
N PHE A 204 -11.97 -17.45 -11.45
CA PHE A 204 -11.49 -18.08 -12.68
C PHE A 204 -10.41 -19.13 -12.40
N LYS A 205 -10.05 -19.91 -13.43
CA LYS A 205 -9.01 -20.96 -13.32
C LYS A 205 -7.60 -20.40 -13.11
N ASP A 206 -7.35 -19.20 -13.65
CA ASP A 206 -6.09 -18.45 -13.63
C ASP A 206 -6.05 -17.42 -12.50
N SER A 207 -7.03 -17.41 -11.60
CA SER A 207 -7.11 -16.49 -10.46
C SER A 207 -5.97 -16.64 -9.44
N CYS A 208 -5.17 -17.70 -9.51
CA CYS A 208 -3.98 -17.88 -8.67
C CYS A 208 -2.69 -17.33 -9.28
N ASP A 209 -2.74 -16.80 -10.51
CA ASP A 209 -1.58 -16.28 -11.23
C ASP A 209 -1.33 -14.78 -10.92
N TYR A 210 -1.22 -14.44 -9.64
CA TYR A 210 -0.85 -13.10 -9.17
C TYR A 210 0.47 -13.12 -8.39
N GLN A 211 1.19 -12.00 -8.40
CA GLN A 211 2.51 -11.89 -7.80
C GLN A 211 2.81 -10.46 -7.35
N VAL A 212 3.84 -10.32 -6.52
CA VAL A 212 4.37 -9.04 -6.07
C VAL A 212 5.89 -9.05 -6.24
N PHE A 213 6.43 -8.01 -6.88
CA PHE A 213 7.88 -7.83 -7.00
C PHE A 213 8.44 -7.15 -5.75
N CYS A 214 9.59 -7.62 -5.29
CA CYS A 214 10.26 -7.12 -4.11
C CYS A 214 11.64 -6.59 -4.52
N PHE A 215 11.89 -5.32 -4.24
CA PHE A 215 13.17 -4.68 -4.46
C PHE A 215 13.80 -4.41 -3.10
N THR A 216 15.06 -4.79 -2.92
CA THR A 216 15.84 -4.38 -1.76
C THR A 216 17.15 -3.77 -2.20
N SER A 217 17.63 -2.79 -1.43
CA SER A 217 18.99 -2.29 -1.59
C SER A 217 19.70 -2.13 -0.25
N CYS A 218 20.98 -2.47 -0.23
CA CYS A 218 21.90 -2.19 0.86
C CYS A 218 23.09 -1.38 0.31
N GLY A 219 22.99 -0.06 0.40
CA GLY A 219 23.84 0.84 -0.40
C GLY A 219 23.67 0.57 -1.91
N ALA A 220 24.78 0.34 -2.61
CA ALA A 220 24.79 0.06 -4.05
C ALA A 220 24.49 -1.41 -4.43
N TYR A 221 24.36 -2.31 -3.45
CA TYR A 221 23.98 -3.70 -3.73
C TYR A 221 22.46 -3.83 -3.76
N TRP A 222 21.95 -4.48 -4.79
CA TRP A 222 20.53 -4.61 -5.06
C TRP A 222 20.12 -6.07 -5.22
N THR A 223 18.89 -6.38 -4.83
CA THR A 223 18.23 -7.65 -5.10
C THR A 223 16.81 -7.40 -5.59
N ILE A 224 16.42 -8.10 -6.65
CA ILE A 224 15.05 -8.17 -7.16
C ILE A 224 14.56 -9.59 -6.94
N SER A 225 13.41 -9.73 -6.29
CA SER A 225 12.73 -11.00 -6.07
C SER A 225 11.27 -10.91 -6.50
N VAL A 226 10.63 -12.06 -6.69
CA VAL A 226 9.20 -12.17 -6.90
C VAL A 226 8.58 -13.06 -5.84
N ALA A 227 7.46 -12.60 -5.29
CA ALA A 227 6.64 -13.32 -4.33
C ALA A 227 5.35 -13.77 -5.02
N TYR A 228 4.95 -15.03 -4.82
CA TYR A 228 3.74 -15.59 -5.41
C TYR A 228 3.09 -16.63 -4.48
N PRO A 229 1.76 -16.83 -4.59
CA PRO A 229 1.04 -17.76 -3.74
C PRO A 229 1.42 -19.21 -4.07
N VAL A 230 1.55 -20.03 -3.03
CA VAL A 230 1.58 -21.50 -3.11
C VAL A 230 0.59 -22.05 -2.09
N PRO A 231 0.06 -23.28 -2.25
CA PRO A 231 -0.89 -23.82 -1.29
C PRO A 231 -0.38 -23.71 0.17
N GLY A 232 -1.09 -22.93 0.99
CA GLY A 232 -0.77 -22.72 2.41
C GLY A 232 0.40 -21.79 2.73
N SER A 233 1.04 -21.15 1.74
CA SER A 233 2.17 -20.25 1.96
C SER A 233 2.37 -19.26 0.79
N CYS A 234 3.50 -18.58 0.76
CA CYS A 234 4.00 -17.82 -0.37
C CYS A 234 5.46 -18.23 -0.63
N LYS A 235 5.82 -18.37 -1.91
CA LYS A 235 7.22 -18.59 -2.31
C LYS A 235 7.84 -17.25 -2.69
N PHE A 236 9.12 -17.10 -2.36
CA PHE A 236 9.96 -15.98 -2.78
C PHE A 236 11.09 -16.53 -3.63
N GLU A 237 11.34 -15.88 -4.76
CA GLU A 237 12.36 -16.31 -5.71
C GLU A 237 13.18 -15.09 -6.14
N VAL A 238 14.50 -15.17 -5.96
CA VAL A 238 15.42 -14.13 -6.41
C VAL A 238 15.52 -14.21 -7.93
N LEU A 239 15.19 -13.10 -8.58
CA LEU A 239 15.26 -12.95 -10.04
C LEU A 239 16.62 -12.43 -10.47
N TRP A 240 17.17 -11.49 -9.70
CA TRP A 240 18.44 -10.84 -10.01
C TRP A 240 19.04 -10.22 -8.75
N GLN A 241 20.38 -10.14 -8.71
CA GLN A 241 21.12 -9.41 -7.70
C GLN A 241 22.42 -8.86 -8.30
N GLY A 242 22.87 -7.70 -7.83
CA GLY A 242 24.08 -7.09 -8.36
C GLY A 242 24.47 -5.80 -7.66
N ASN A 243 25.72 -5.39 -7.88
CA ASN A 243 26.23 -4.10 -7.41
C ASN A 243 26.18 -3.08 -8.55
N VAL A 244 25.36 -2.05 -8.41
CA VAL A 244 25.08 -1.08 -9.47
C VAL A 244 26.17 -0.02 -9.66
N ILE A 245 27.31 -0.14 -8.95
CA ILE A 245 28.54 0.57 -9.33
C ILE A 245 29.05 0.05 -10.69
N ASP A 246 28.87 -1.26 -10.94
CA ASP A 246 29.22 -1.88 -12.21
C ASP A 246 28.20 -1.52 -13.28
N TYR A 247 28.69 -1.13 -14.47
CA TYR A 247 27.83 -0.67 -15.55
C TYR A 247 26.82 -1.72 -15.99
N SER A 248 27.26 -2.96 -16.18
CA SER A 248 26.37 -4.06 -16.58
C SER A 248 25.27 -4.29 -15.55
N ASN A 249 25.58 -4.27 -14.26
CA ASN A 249 24.58 -4.48 -13.21
C ASN A 249 23.57 -3.33 -13.13
N ALA A 250 24.03 -2.08 -13.30
CA ALA A 250 23.15 -0.93 -13.36
C ALA A 250 22.23 -0.99 -14.60
N TYR A 251 22.78 -1.37 -15.75
CA TYR A 251 22.03 -1.59 -16.99
C TYR A 251 20.97 -2.68 -16.82
N ASP A 252 21.35 -3.82 -16.23
CA ASP A 252 20.46 -4.94 -15.97
C ASP A 252 19.33 -4.56 -15.03
N LEU A 253 19.62 -3.87 -13.92
CA LEU A 253 18.62 -3.39 -12.95
C LEU A 253 17.55 -2.54 -13.65
N LEU A 254 17.97 -1.57 -14.46
CA LEU A 254 17.04 -0.68 -15.16
C LEU A 254 16.21 -1.43 -16.21
N CYS A 255 16.83 -2.34 -16.97
CA CYS A 255 16.12 -3.17 -17.94
C CYS A 255 15.07 -4.08 -17.29
N ILE A 256 15.41 -4.71 -16.16
CA ILE A 256 14.47 -5.54 -15.40
C ILE A 256 13.34 -4.67 -14.84
N THR A 257 13.66 -3.50 -14.30
CA THR A 257 12.67 -2.57 -13.75
C THR A 257 11.67 -2.09 -14.80
N ASP A 258 12.14 -1.73 -16.00
CA ASP A 258 11.27 -1.31 -17.09
C ASP A 258 10.39 -2.48 -17.59
N GLN A 259 10.91 -3.71 -17.63
CA GLN A 259 10.11 -4.89 -17.94
C GLN A 259 9.05 -5.19 -16.86
N ILE A 260 9.36 -4.98 -15.58
CA ILE A 260 8.39 -5.07 -14.48
C ILE A 260 7.30 -4.00 -14.63
N GLN A 261 7.66 -2.77 -14.99
CA GLN A 261 6.69 -1.71 -15.30
C GLN A 261 5.74 -2.14 -16.42
N LYS A 262 6.27 -2.66 -17.52
CA LYS A 262 5.47 -3.19 -18.63
C LYS A 262 4.55 -4.32 -18.20
N HIS A 263 5.03 -5.23 -17.36
CA HIS A 263 4.22 -6.29 -16.76
C HIS A 263 3.08 -5.73 -15.91
N ALA A 264 3.35 -4.70 -15.09
CA ALA A 264 2.34 -4.05 -14.27
C ALA A 264 1.22 -3.43 -15.12
N ASN A 265 1.59 -2.77 -16.22
CA ASN A 265 0.66 -2.10 -17.14
C ASN A 265 -0.19 -3.04 -17.98
N THR A 266 0.28 -4.25 -18.21
CA THR A 266 -0.39 -5.24 -19.05
C THR A 266 -1.00 -6.33 -18.19
N ARG A 267 -0.20 -7.33 -17.79
CA ARG A 267 -0.67 -8.53 -17.10
C ARG A 267 -1.33 -8.25 -15.76
N HIS A 268 -0.69 -7.47 -14.89
CA HIS A 268 -1.25 -7.17 -13.56
C HIS A 268 -2.52 -6.32 -13.66
N ARG A 269 -2.49 -5.28 -14.50
CA ARG A 269 -3.65 -4.43 -14.74
C ARG A 269 -4.84 -5.21 -15.30
N ASP A 270 -4.61 -6.08 -16.28
CA ASP A 270 -5.65 -6.92 -16.87
C ASP A 270 -6.21 -7.91 -15.85
N PHE A 271 -5.33 -8.52 -15.04
CA PHE A 271 -5.74 -9.35 -13.91
C PHE A 271 -6.68 -8.58 -12.98
N VAL A 272 -6.32 -7.36 -12.57
CA VAL A 272 -7.14 -6.55 -11.67
C VAL A 272 -8.49 -6.20 -12.29
N ILE A 273 -8.48 -5.69 -13.53
CA ILE A 273 -9.71 -5.26 -14.24
C ILE A 273 -10.67 -6.42 -14.47
N LYS A 274 -10.14 -7.60 -14.79
CA LYS A 274 -10.92 -8.83 -14.97
C LYS A 274 -11.62 -9.23 -13.68
N HIS A 275 -10.90 -9.24 -12.55
CA HIS A 275 -11.46 -9.69 -11.27
C HIS A 275 -12.37 -8.66 -10.60
N LEU A 276 -12.20 -7.37 -10.90
CA LEU A 276 -13.08 -6.32 -10.40
C LEU A 276 -14.52 -6.45 -10.92
N ASP A 277 -14.78 -7.12 -12.04
CA ASP A 277 -16.13 -7.29 -12.58
C ASP A 277 -17.11 -7.90 -11.59
N ALA A 278 -16.71 -9.00 -10.94
CA ALA A 278 -17.57 -9.68 -9.98
C ALA A 278 -17.86 -8.79 -8.77
N TRP A 279 -16.83 -8.08 -8.29
CA TRP A 279 -16.94 -7.15 -7.18
C TRP A 279 -17.86 -5.97 -7.50
N TYR A 280 -17.78 -5.42 -8.71
CA TYR A 280 -18.70 -4.37 -9.16
C TYR A 280 -20.14 -4.86 -9.23
N LYS A 281 -20.38 -6.07 -9.77
CA LYS A 281 -21.72 -6.65 -9.80
C LYS A 281 -22.30 -6.86 -8.40
N ARG A 282 -21.47 -7.32 -7.45
CA ARG A 282 -21.88 -7.45 -6.06
C ARG A 282 -22.20 -6.08 -5.47
N TYR A 283 -21.33 -5.09 -5.66
CA TYR A 283 -21.58 -3.72 -5.21
C TYR A 283 -22.90 -3.18 -5.75
N ASP A 284 -23.12 -3.24 -7.07
CA ASP A 284 -24.33 -2.70 -7.71
C ASP A 284 -25.62 -3.43 -7.24
N LYS A 285 -25.53 -4.71 -6.83
CA LYS A 285 -26.66 -5.48 -6.26
C LYS A 285 -27.07 -4.97 -4.87
N PHE A 286 -26.11 -4.58 -4.04
CA PHE A 286 -26.38 -4.13 -2.67
C PHE A 286 -26.51 -2.60 -2.55
N HIS A 287 -25.93 -1.86 -3.49
CA HIS A 287 -26.00 -0.41 -3.55
C HIS A 287 -27.27 0.03 -4.30
N LYS A 288 -28.31 0.43 -3.56
CA LYS A 288 -29.47 1.09 -4.17
C LYS A 288 -29.07 2.52 -4.54
N PRO A 289 -29.13 2.94 -5.82
CA PRO A 289 -28.84 4.32 -6.16
C PRO A 289 -29.84 5.23 -5.42
N ALA A 290 -29.33 6.17 -4.63
CA ALA A 290 -30.16 7.20 -4.05
C ALA A 290 -30.84 7.98 -5.19
N LYS A 291 -32.14 8.31 -5.02
CA LYS A 291 -32.83 9.19 -5.96
C LYS A 291 -32.02 10.49 -6.14
N PRO A 292 -31.84 10.99 -7.37
CA PRO A 292 -31.01 12.17 -7.61
C PRO A 292 -31.69 13.39 -6.97
N CYS A 293 -31.20 13.78 -5.79
CA CYS A 293 -31.58 15.02 -5.13
C CYS A 293 -30.43 16.02 -5.25
N ILE A 294 -30.67 17.01 -6.10
CA ILE A 294 -29.81 18.15 -6.43
C ILE A 294 -29.25 18.80 -5.14
N THR A 295 -27.94 18.62 -4.94
CA THR A 295 -26.87 19.59 -4.55
C THR A 295 -25.68 18.78 -4.02
N ALA A 296 -24.70 18.52 -4.90
CA ALA A 296 -23.77 17.38 -4.79
C ALA A 296 -22.65 17.48 -3.75
N ARG A 297 -22.41 18.65 -3.13
CA ARG A 297 -21.21 18.86 -2.29
C ARG A 297 -21.48 18.80 -0.79
N GLU A 298 -22.52 19.47 -0.31
CA GLU A 298 -22.91 19.46 1.13
C GLU A 298 -23.59 18.16 1.53
N LYS A 299 -24.15 17.43 0.56
CA LYS A 299 -24.74 16.11 0.80
C LYS A 299 -23.75 14.96 0.68
N PHE A 300 -22.56 15.09 0.09
CA PHE A 300 -21.63 13.94 0.03
C PHE A 300 -21.07 13.59 1.43
N GLU A 301 -20.75 14.62 2.22
CA GLU A 301 -20.32 14.46 3.61
C GLU A 301 -21.48 13.98 4.50
N ALA A 302 -22.67 14.56 4.36
CA ALA A 302 -23.87 14.10 5.08
C ALA A 302 -24.41 12.73 4.59
N PHE A 303 -24.15 12.33 3.35
CA PHE A 303 -24.56 11.06 2.75
C PHE A 303 -23.69 9.92 3.28
N LEU A 304 -22.37 10.11 3.35
CA LEU A 304 -21.46 9.16 4.00
C LEU A 304 -21.85 8.91 5.47
N ASP A 305 -22.38 9.93 6.16
CA ASP A 305 -22.83 9.82 7.56
C ASP A 305 -24.26 9.25 7.72
N SER A 306 -25.06 9.17 6.65
CA SER A 306 -26.50 8.80 6.71
C SER A 306 -26.85 7.41 6.20
N ILE A 307 -25.93 6.70 5.53
CA ILE A 307 -26.15 5.29 5.20
C ILE A 307 -25.85 4.51 6.48
N PRO A 308 -26.77 3.69 7.03
CA PRO A 308 -26.43 2.68 8.02
C PRO A 308 -25.62 1.60 7.28
N LEU A 309 -24.37 1.94 6.96
CA LEU A 309 -23.40 1.02 6.42
C LEU A 309 -23.22 -0.02 7.50
N VAL A 310 -23.63 -1.26 7.19
CA VAL A 310 -23.05 -2.42 7.84
C VAL A 310 -21.55 -2.18 7.77
N THR A 311 -20.93 -1.89 8.91
CA THR A 311 -19.54 -1.45 8.91
C THR A 311 -18.68 -2.64 8.50
N PRO A 312 -17.80 -2.53 7.50
CA PRO A 312 -16.95 -3.64 7.10
C PRO A 312 -16.21 -4.22 8.31
N GLY A 313 -16.03 -5.54 8.34
CA GLY A 313 -15.38 -6.22 9.47
C GLY A 313 -14.01 -5.63 9.82
N TRP A 314 -13.24 -5.21 8.80
CA TRP A 314 -11.94 -4.56 8.98
C TRP A 314 -12.05 -3.20 9.69
N GLU A 315 -13.12 -2.42 9.44
CA GLU A 315 -13.30 -1.12 10.06
C GLU A 315 -13.69 -1.26 11.53
N LYS A 316 -14.54 -2.23 11.85
CA LYS A 316 -14.85 -2.59 13.24
C LYS A 316 -13.58 -2.96 14.01
N LEU A 317 -12.76 -3.86 13.45
CA LEU A 317 -11.47 -4.26 14.04
C LEU A 317 -10.53 -3.06 14.24
N LYS A 318 -10.46 -2.15 13.26
CA LYS A 318 -9.64 -0.94 13.33
C LYS A 318 -10.12 0.01 14.43
N ARG A 319 -11.44 0.14 14.61
CA ARG A 319 -12.05 0.94 15.68
C ARG A 319 -11.73 0.35 17.05
N GLU A 320 -11.90 -0.95 17.22
CA GLU A 320 -11.59 -1.68 18.46
C GLU A 320 -10.09 -1.57 18.82
N ALA A 321 -9.20 -1.74 17.85
CA ALA A 321 -7.76 -1.60 18.04
C ALA A 321 -7.35 -0.18 18.48
N ARG A 322 -8.00 0.85 17.94
CA ARG A 322 -7.78 2.26 18.36
C ARG A 322 -8.20 2.50 19.80
N VAL A 323 -9.36 1.97 20.21
CA VAL A 323 -9.85 2.07 21.59
C VAL A 323 -8.88 1.37 22.55
N ALA A 324 -8.48 0.14 22.25
CA ALA A 324 -7.53 -0.62 23.05
C ALA A 324 -6.18 0.13 23.23
N THR A 325 -5.68 0.75 22.16
CA THR A 325 -4.44 1.54 22.20
C THR A 325 -4.55 2.76 23.11
N ARG A 326 -5.67 3.51 23.03
CA ARG A 326 -5.93 4.68 23.89
C ARG A 326 -6.01 4.29 25.37
N VAL A 327 -6.68 3.18 25.68
CA VAL A 327 -6.76 2.63 27.04
C VAL A 327 -5.36 2.28 27.56
N LYS A 328 -4.56 1.57 26.76
CA LYS A 328 -3.18 1.21 27.13
C LYS A 328 -2.29 2.45 27.37
N ALA A 329 -2.39 3.46 26.50
CA ALA A 329 -1.66 4.72 26.66
C ALA A 329 -2.08 5.47 27.93
N SER A 330 -3.38 5.53 28.23
CA SER A 330 -3.92 6.13 29.45
C SER A 330 -3.42 5.41 30.71
N LEU A 331 -3.46 4.08 30.74
CA LEU A 331 -2.93 3.28 31.84
C LEU A 331 -1.41 3.48 32.03
N THR A 332 -0.66 3.57 30.93
CA THR A 332 0.79 3.83 30.96
C THR A 332 1.08 5.23 31.51
N ARG A 333 0.29 6.23 31.13
CA ARG A 333 0.40 7.60 31.66
C ARG A 333 0.09 7.64 33.16
N LYS A 334 -0.98 6.98 33.61
CA LYS A 334 -1.33 6.87 35.04
C LYS A 334 -0.21 6.18 35.84
N ARG A 335 0.37 5.10 35.31
CA ARG A 335 1.52 4.42 35.94
C ARG A 335 2.74 5.35 36.04
N ARG A 336 3.08 6.08 34.97
CA ARG A 336 4.18 7.06 34.96
C ARG A 336 3.96 8.22 35.94
N GLN A 337 2.71 8.68 36.10
CA GLN A 337 2.36 9.71 37.07
C GLN A 337 2.45 9.19 38.51
N ALA A 338 2.00 7.95 38.75
CA ALA A 338 2.11 7.30 40.06
C ALA A 338 3.57 6.96 40.45
N SER A 339 4.44 6.72 39.46
CA SER A 339 5.85 6.39 39.69
C SER A 339 6.78 7.61 39.72
N ASN A 340 6.26 8.85 39.65
CA ASN A 340 7.07 10.07 39.68
C ASN A 340 6.91 10.77 41.05
N PRO A 341 7.84 10.61 42.00
CA PRO A 341 7.63 10.99 43.40
C PRO A 341 7.88 12.48 43.71
N ASN A 342 7.91 13.37 42.71
CA ASN A 342 8.30 14.77 42.95
C ASN A 342 7.31 15.82 42.35
N PRO A 343 6.31 16.29 43.13
CA PRO A 343 5.30 17.24 42.66
C PRO A 343 5.70 18.72 42.83
N LYS A 344 6.98 19.07 43.05
CA LYS A 344 7.40 20.46 43.30
C LYS A 344 8.44 20.98 42.30
N ARG A 345 7.97 21.34 41.09
CA ARG A 345 8.51 22.45 40.28
C ARG A 345 7.61 22.68 39.06
N ARG A 346 6.42 23.21 39.29
CA ARG A 346 5.76 24.07 38.29
C ARG A 346 6.01 25.51 38.74
N ARG A 347 7.03 26.13 38.16
CA ARG A 347 7.14 27.60 38.16
C ARG A 347 5.99 28.11 37.30
N LEU A 348 5.34 29.15 37.80
CA LEU A 348 4.50 30.04 37.03
C LEU A 348 5.25 30.42 35.75
N ASP A 349 4.61 30.22 34.62
CA ASP A 349 4.51 31.24 33.58
C ASP A 349 3.14 31.07 32.94
N SER A 350 2.28 32.00 33.30
CA SER A 350 0.96 32.26 32.76
C SER A 350 1.06 32.65 31.30
N VAL A 351 0.44 31.86 30.43
CA VAL A 351 -0.08 32.32 29.14
C VAL A 351 -1.52 31.85 29.08
N GLU A 352 -2.44 32.77 29.32
CA GLU A 352 -3.87 32.64 29.00
C GLU A 352 -4.04 32.59 27.49
N VAL A 353 -4.75 31.58 26.96
CA VAL A 353 -5.83 31.71 25.94
C VAL A 353 -6.62 30.37 25.89
N PRO A 354 -7.85 30.31 25.33
CA PRO A 354 -9.13 30.31 26.04
C PRO A 354 -9.85 28.94 26.06
N GLU A 355 -10.87 28.86 26.91
CA GLU A 355 -11.86 27.79 26.99
C GLU A 355 -12.59 27.57 25.66
N GLU A 356 -12.74 26.32 25.23
CA GLU A 356 -13.92 25.86 24.47
C GLU A 356 -14.20 24.36 24.75
N ASP A 357 -15.41 24.14 25.27
CA ASP A 357 -16.32 22.99 25.17
C ASP A 357 -15.90 21.60 25.67
N SER A 358 -16.09 21.44 26.99
CA SER A 358 -16.50 20.19 27.62
C SER A 358 -17.93 19.80 27.19
N LEU A 359 -18.08 18.69 26.49
CA LEU A 359 -19.36 17.98 26.40
C LEU A 359 -19.42 16.90 27.49
N ASP A 360 -20.31 17.15 28.45
CA ASP A 360 -20.75 16.26 29.51
C ASP A 360 -21.35 14.96 28.94
N LEU A 361 -20.93 13.83 29.49
CA LEU A 361 -21.65 12.57 29.38
C LEU A 361 -21.98 12.10 30.81
N HIS A 362 -23.12 12.59 31.30
CA HIS A 362 -23.87 11.93 32.35
C HIS A 362 -24.65 10.75 31.75
N GLY A 363 -24.49 9.58 32.35
CA GLY A 363 -25.27 8.38 32.07
C GLY A 363 -25.11 7.42 33.23
N GLU A 364 -26.11 7.43 34.10
CA GLU A 364 -26.23 6.71 35.37
C GLU A 364 -25.99 5.20 35.27
N VAL A 365 -25.35 4.67 36.30
CA VAL A 365 -25.24 3.24 36.59
C VAL A 365 -26.10 2.99 37.81
N ASP A 366 -27.30 2.43 37.63
CA ASP A 366 -28.08 1.93 38.74
C ASP A 366 -27.64 0.50 39.09
N ALA A 367 -27.04 0.39 40.27
CA ALA A 367 -26.82 -0.85 40.97
C ALA A 367 -28.04 -1.14 41.86
N VAL A 368 -28.63 -2.32 41.72
CA VAL A 368 -29.54 -2.88 42.72
C VAL A 368 -28.91 -4.15 43.27
N THR A 369 -28.53 -4.07 44.55
CA THR A 369 -28.18 -5.20 45.42
C THR A 369 -29.03 -5.08 46.68
N THR A 370 -29.82 -6.10 46.99
CA THR A 370 -30.17 -6.61 48.33
C THR A 370 -30.89 -7.95 48.08
N GLY A 371 -30.45 -9.10 48.60
CA GLY A 371 -30.61 -9.58 49.98
C GLY A 371 -31.43 -10.88 49.91
N VAL A 372 -30.85 -12.09 50.04
CA VAL A 372 -30.81 -12.96 51.26
C VAL A 372 -32.17 -12.96 51.99
N ASP A 373 -32.95 -14.05 52.07
CA ASP A 373 -32.80 -15.19 52.99
C ASP A 373 -33.77 -16.37 52.71
N VAL A 374 -33.27 -17.59 52.97
CA VAL A 374 -33.85 -18.73 53.72
C VAL A 374 -35.30 -19.18 53.42
N GLU A 375 -35.45 -20.36 52.80
CA GLU A 375 -35.78 -21.65 53.48
C GLU A 375 -35.48 -22.84 52.54
#